data_AF-W3WPY1-F1
#
_entry.id   AF-W3WPY1-F1
#
_cell.length_a   1.000
_cell.length_b   1.000
_cell.length_c   1.000
_cell.angle_alpha   90.00
_cell.angle_beta   90.00
_cell.angle_gamma   90.00
#
_symmetry.space_group_name_H-M   'P 1'
#
loop_
_entity.id
_entity.type
_entity.pdbx_description
1 polymer ?
#
loop_
_entity_poly.entity_id
_entity_poly.type
_entity_poly.pdbx_seq_one_letter_code
_entity_poly.pdbx_strand_id
1 'polypeptide(L)'
;MPLWVLLFLLTSPLAKSTSPAHKSSLLVDLWDITVMPLSVFLTIMLPTIAMYLDPSTVSAKDHYTALAFWQLFPIWHYLAHTILSTVGRTLVGPVDGTTQGVVTHSAYLSRVRGLYDLVFLGGVMGQLPVLLLALAPDNVLSSAAESFPWMKPYVTAGVTLSSVYVPLSPFNYPTVDAKSIGSGDLAPLAVHFLHWDLYIGAGSLCLWALYVHRTTVKKTSLAVLLAKTALWFSLGGFASAVAALLWERDVQVLESDYDIKKA
;
A
#
# COMPACT_ATOMS: atom_id res chain seq x y z
N MET A 1 -9.38 -8.69 1.04
CA MET A 1 -9.28 -8.18 -0.35
C MET A 1 -9.79 -9.14 -1.42
N PRO A 2 -9.39 -10.43 -1.47
CA PRO A 2 -9.76 -11.33 -2.58
C PRO A 2 -11.27 -11.51 -2.75
N LEU A 3 -12.01 -11.72 -1.65
CA LEU A 3 -13.46 -11.87 -1.67
C LEU A 3 -14.20 -10.60 -2.08
N TRP A 4 -13.73 -9.43 -1.64
CA TRP A 4 -14.34 -8.16 -2.00
C TRP A 4 -14.14 -7.84 -3.48
N VAL A 5 -12.94 -8.10 -4.02
CA VAL A 5 -12.65 -7.95 -5.46
C VAL A 5 -13.48 -8.93 -6.29
N LEU A 6 -13.60 -10.20 -5.88
CA LEU A 6 -14.48 -11.17 -6.52
C LEU A 6 -15.95 -10.74 -6.49
N LEU A 7 -16.44 -10.29 -5.34
CA LEU A 7 -17.81 -9.78 -5.19
C LEU A 7 -18.02 -8.54 -6.06
N PHE A 8 -17.09 -7.60 -6.07
CA PHE A 8 -17.17 -6.40 -6.91
C PHE A 8 -17.19 -6.78 -8.39
N LEU A 9 -16.28 -7.63 -8.86
CA LEU A 9 -16.24 -8.06 -10.26
C LEU A 9 -17.52 -8.79 -10.70
N LEU A 10 -18.11 -9.62 -9.81
CA LEU A 10 -19.29 -10.43 -10.14
C LEU A 10 -20.61 -9.66 -10.03
N THR A 11 -20.69 -8.72 -9.08
CA THR A 11 -21.96 -8.06 -8.71
C THR A 11 -22.03 -6.60 -9.12
N SER A 12 -20.89 -5.91 -9.30
CA SER A 12 -20.90 -4.48 -9.60
C SER A 12 -21.43 -4.18 -11.00
N PRO A 13 -22.45 -3.31 -11.15
CA PRO A 13 -22.88 -2.78 -12.44
C PRO A 13 -21.73 -2.07 -13.18
N LEU A 14 -20.78 -1.50 -12.44
CA LEU A 14 -19.58 -0.85 -12.99
C LEU A 14 -18.66 -1.84 -13.70
N ALA A 15 -18.64 -3.12 -13.30
CA ALA A 15 -17.87 -4.16 -13.96
C ALA A 15 -18.53 -4.67 -15.26
N LYS A 16 -19.85 -4.40 -15.45
CA LYS A 16 -20.65 -4.93 -16.57
C LYS A 16 -21.04 -3.86 -17.60
N SER A 17 -20.84 -2.58 -17.31
CA SER A 17 -21.32 -1.48 -18.16
C SER A 17 -20.27 -1.00 -19.16
N THR A 18 -20.66 -0.88 -20.44
CA THR A 18 -19.81 -0.41 -21.55
C THR A 18 -20.14 1.03 -21.99
N SER A 19 -21.05 1.72 -21.29
CA SER A 19 -21.53 3.05 -21.66
C SER A 19 -20.49 4.16 -21.37
N PRO A 20 -20.25 5.12 -22.29
CA PRO A 20 -19.37 6.27 -22.07
C PRO A 20 -19.78 7.15 -20.88
N ALA A 21 -21.08 7.30 -20.61
CA ALA A 21 -21.59 8.10 -19.49
C ALA A 21 -21.26 7.46 -18.12
N HIS A 22 -21.12 6.13 -18.08
CA HIS A 22 -20.68 5.38 -16.90
C HIS A 22 -19.18 5.48 -16.62
N LYS A 23 -18.36 5.82 -17.62
CA LYS A 23 -16.92 6.02 -17.40
C LYS A 23 -16.63 7.26 -16.56
N SER A 24 -17.43 8.31 -16.71
CA SER A 24 -17.38 9.51 -15.84
C SER A 24 -17.78 9.21 -14.40
N SER A 25 -18.59 8.17 -14.14
CA SER A 25 -18.89 7.71 -12.77
C SER A 25 -17.78 6.87 -12.12
N LEU A 26 -16.72 6.52 -12.87
CA LEU A 26 -15.50 5.93 -12.30
C LEU A 26 -14.56 6.99 -11.72
N LEU A 27 -14.76 8.27 -12.06
CA LEU A 27 -13.98 9.36 -11.49
C LEU A 27 -14.43 9.54 -10.04
N VAL A 28 -13.52 9.24 -9.13
CA VAL A 28 -13.68 9.50 -7.70
C VAL A 28 -13.70 11.01 -7.49
N ASP A 29 -14.50 11.45 -6.51
CA ASP A 29 -14.55 12.85 -6.10
C ASP A 29 -13.14 13.38 -5.75
N LEU A 30 -12.82 14.60 -6.18
CA LEU A 30 -11.47 15.15 -6.01
C LEU A 30 -11.11 15.37 -4.54
N TRP A 31 -12.06 15.65 -3.65
CA TRP A 31 -11.75 15.73 -2.22
C TRP A 31 -11.35 14.39 -1.66
N ASP A 32 -12.05 13.32 -2.05
CA ASP A 32 -11.73 11.97 -1.61
C ASP A 32 -10.33 11.53 -2.07
N ILE A 33 -9.85 11.99 -3.23
CA ILE A 33 -8.47 11.75 -3.68
C ILE A 33 -7.50 12.65 -2.92
N THR A 34 -7.86 13.92 -2.71
CA THR A 34 -6.97 14.94 -2.12
C THR A 34 -6.67 14.69 -0.65
N VAL A 35 -7.67 14.24 0.14
CA VAL A 35 -7.47 14.00 1.58
C VAL A 35 -6.86 12.63 1.88
N MET A 36 -6.84 11.71 0.92
CA MET A 36 -6.39 10.34 1.12
C MET A 36 -4.97 10.24 1.72
N PRO A 37 -3.95 11.02 1.28
CA PRO A 37 -2.63 11.01 1.93
C PRO A 37 -2.69 11.32 3.42
N LEU A 38 -3.47 12.33 3.81
CA LEU A 38 -3.63 12.73 5.20
C LEU A 38 -4.42 11.68 5.99
N SER A 39 -5.49 11.13 5.41
CA SER A 39 -6.25 10.03 6.01
C SER A 39 -5.36 8.83 6.30
N VAL A 40 -4.54 8.40 5.32
CA VAL A 40 -3.58 7.30 5.47
C VAL A 40 -2.55 7.63 6.56
N PHE A 41 -2.01 8.84 6.56
CA PHE A 41 -1.03 9.26 7.56
C PHE A 41 -1.59 9.18 8.98
N LEU A 42 -2.78 9.76 9.23
CA LEU A 42 -3.40 9.81 10.55
C LEU A 42 -3.83 8.44 11.08
N THR A 43 -4.26 7.54 10.19
CA THR A 43 -4.93 6.28 10.59
C THR A 43 -4.03 5.06 10.49
N ILE A 44 -2.96 5.13 9.69
CA ILE A 44 -2.04 4.02 9.48
C ILE A 44 -0.64 4.41 9.99
N MET A 45 -0.04 5.48 9.46
CA MET A 45 1.36 5.81 9.78
C MET A 45 1.54 6.26 11.24
N LEU A 46 0.73 7.20 11.71
CA LEU A 46 0.87 7.76 13.06
C LEU A 46 0.71 6.67 14.15
N PRO A 47 -0.29 5.76 14.10
CA PRO A 47 -0.36 4.65 15.03
C PRO A 47 0.83 3.70 14.95
N THR A 48 1.36 3.42 13.76
CA THR A 48 2.55 2.55 13.66
C THR A 48 3.76 3.16 14.36
N ILE A 49 3.96 4.48 14.32
CA ILE A 49 5.02 5.15 15.08
C ILE A 49 4.85 4.94 16.59
N ALA A 50 3.62 5.06 17.09
CA ALA A 50 3.32 4.80 18.51
C ALA A 50 3.58 3.33 18.90
N MET A 51 3.45 2.39 17.97
CA MET A 51 3.78 0.97 18.19
C MET A 51 5.28 0.69 18.20
N TYR A 52 6.12 1.59 17.67
CA TYR A 52 7.59 1.47 17.73
C TYR A 52 8.20 1.95 19.06
N LEU A 53 7.38 2.35 20.03
CA LEU A 53 7.86 2.74 21.35
C LEU A 53 8.52 1.54 22.06
N ASP A 54 9.66 1.81 22.70
CA ASP A 54 10.49 0.80 23.36
C ASP A 54 9.68 0.06 24.47
N PRO A 55 9.76 -1.28 24.55
CA PRO A 55 9.28 -2.07 25.68
C PRO A 55 9.65 -1.52 27.08
N SER A 56 10.76 -0.79 27.21
CA SER A 56 11.13 -0.14 28.47
C SER A 56 10.21 1.02 28.87
N THR A 57 9.47 1.57 27.89
CA THR A 57 8.59 2.74 28.06
C THR A 57 7.10 2.39 28.18
N VAL A 58 6.67 1.26 27.62
CA VAL A 58 5.25 0.85 27.58
C VAL A 58 5.10 -0.59 28.06
N SER A 59 4.16 -0.82 28.99
CA SER A 59 3.89 -2.17 29.49
C SER A 59 3.35 -3.08 28.39
N ALA A 60 3.61 -4.39 28.46
CA ALA A 60 3.11 -5.36 27.49
C ALA A 60 1.57 -5.27 27.33
N LYS A 61 0.85 -5.10 28.43
CA LYS A 61 -0.61 -4.95 28.44
C LYS A 61 -1.05 -3.71 27.64
N ASP A 62 -0.42 -2.57 27.86
CA ASP A 62 -0.78 -1.32 27.19
C ASP A 62 -0.42 -1.38 25.70
N HIS A 63 0.73 -1.96 25.37
CA HIS A 63 1.17 -2.18 24.00
C HIS A 63 0.16 -3.04 23.21
N TYR A 64 -0.23 -4.20 23.76
CA TYR A 64 -1.20 -5.08 23.09
C TYR A 64 -2.62 -4.51 23.07
N THR A 65 -3.00 -3.71 24.07
CA THR A 65 -4.28 -3.00 24.07
C THR A 65 -4.33 -1.95 22.94
N ALA A 66 -3.25 -1.19 22.77
CA ALA A 66 -3.12 -0.23 21.67
C ALA A 66 -3.16 -0.94 20.31
N LEU A 67 -2.46 -2.07 20.17
CA LEU A 67 -2.48 -2.89 18.95
C LEU A 67 -3.90 -3.42 18.64
N ALA A 68 -4.62 -3.92 19.65
CA ALA A 68 -5.99 -4.39 19.50
C ALA A 68 -6.95 -3.27 19.09
N PHE A 69 -6.81 -2.08 19.68
CA PHE A 69 -7.60 -0.90 19.30
C PHE A 69 -7.32 -0.46 17.85
N TRP A 70 -6.06 -0.55 17.44
CA TRP A 70 -5.66 -0.24 16.07
C TRP A 70 -6.19 -1.25 15.04
N GLN A 71 -6.51 -2.50 15.39
CA GLN A 71 -7.09 -3.46 14.44
C GLN A 71 -8.40 -2.97 13.80
N LEU A 72 -9.09 -2.01 14.43
CA LEU A 72 -10.24 -1.32 13.86
C LEU A 72 -9.86 -0.22 12.85
N PHE A 73 -8.61 -0.20 12.36
CA PHE A 73 -8.11 0.80 11.42
C PHE A 73 -9.01 1.02 10.19
N PRO A 74 -9.73 0.02 9.62
CA PRO A 74 -10.61 0.31 8.48
C PRO A 74 -11.76 1.25 8.87
N ILE A 75 -12.28 1.11 10.09
CA ILE A 75 -13.33 1.98 10.63
C ILE A 75 -12.75 3.37 10.92
N TRP A 76 -11.60 3.43 11.60
CA TRP A 76 -10.92 4.71 11.88
C TRP A 76 -10.57 5.45 10.60
N HIS A 77 -10.08 4.73 9.59
CA HIS A 77 -9.77 5.28 8.28
C HIS A 77 -11.02 5.84 7.59
N TYR A 78 -12.10 5.06 7.54
CA TYR A 78 -13.37 5.53 6.96
C TYR A 78 -13.89 6.80 7.66
N LEU A 79 -13.88 6.83 8.99
CA LEU A 79 -14.35 7.97 9.77
C LEU A 79 -13.47 9.20 9.54
N ALA A 80 -12.15 9.07 9.68
CA ALA A 80 -11.21 10.16 9.46
C ALA A 80 -11.32 10.70 8.03
N HIS A 81 -11.38 9.82 7.04
CA HIS A 81 -11.52 10.19 5.62
C HIS A 81 -12.82 10.93 5.35
N THR A 82 -13.94 10.42 5.88
CA THR A 82 -15.26 11.06 5.72
C THR A 82 -15.28 12.44 6.36
N ILE A 83 -14.72 12.59 7.56
CA ILE A 83 -14.62 13.87 8.26
C ILE A 83 -13.76 14.84 7.45
N LEU A 84 -12.55 14.45 7.07
CA LEU A 84 -11.63 15.30 6.32
C LEU A 84 -12.22 15.75 4.98
N SER A 85 -12.82 14.81 4.24
CA SER A 85 -13.44 15.09 2.96
C SER A 85 -14.66 16.01 3.10
N THR A 86 -15.49 15.80 4.13
CA THR A 86 -16.64 16.67 4.42
C THR A 86 -16.21 18.06 4.85
N VAL A 87 -15.24 18.17 5.74
CA VAL A 87 -14.70 19.45 6.22
C VAL A 87 -14.03 20.22 5.08
N GLY A 88 -13.25 19.54 4.24
CA GLY A 88 -12.67 20.16 3.04
C GLY A 88 -13.74 20.75 2.13
N ARG A 89 -14.78 19.95 1.81
CA ARG A 89 -15.92 20.39 0.99
C ARG A 89 -16.65 21.60 1.58
N THR A 90 -16.92 21.60 2.88
CA THR A 90 -17.74 22.63 3.51
C THR A 90 -16.98 23.90 3.84
N LEU A 91 -15.71 23.81 4.25
CA LEU A 91 -14.94 24.96 4.72
C LEU A 91 -14.04 25.58 3.65
N VAL A 92 -13.54 24.79 2.70
CA VAL A 92 -12.62 25.27 1.65
C VAL A 92 -13.37 25.48 0.33
N GLY A 93 -14.37 24.64 0.04
CA GLY A 93 -15.17 24.73 -1.19
C GLY A 93 -14.75 23.71 -2.26
N PRO A 94 -15.07 23.93 -3.54
CA PRO A 94 -14.76 23.00 -4.61
C PRO A 94 -13.24 22.91 -4.87
N VAL A 95 -12.75 21.71 -5.20
CA VAL A 95 -11.34 21.50 -5.57
C VAL A 95 -11.10 21.97 -7.01
N ASP A 96 -9.99 22.67 -7.24
CA ASP A 96 -9.56 23.08 -8.57
C ASP A 96 -9.55 21.91 -9.56
N GLY A 97 -10.15 22.13 -10.74
CA GLY A 97 -10.26 21.11 -11.78
C GLY A 97 -11.66 20.54 -11.99
N THR A 98 -12.67 21.09 -11.30
CA THR A 98 -14.09 20.90 -11.63
C THR A 98 -14.60 22.03 -12.51
N THR A 99 -15.10 21.71 -13.71
CA THR A 99 -15.78 22.66 -14.60
C THR A 99 -17.27 22.34 -14.61
N GLN A 100 -18.13 23.29 -14.20
CA GLN A 100 -19.59 23.08 -14.09
C GLN A 100 -19.97 21.85 -13.24
N GLY A 101 -19.20 21.54 -12.19
CA GLY A 101 -19.42 20.38 -11.32
C GLY A 101 -18.92 19.05 -11.90
N VAL A 102 -18.30 19.06 -13.09
CA VAL A 102 -17.71 17.86 -13.71
C VAL A 102 -16.20 17.88 -13.54
N VAL A 103 -15.63 16.79 -13.02
CA VAL A 103 -14.19 16.61 -12.85
C VAL A 103 -13.51 16.49 -14.23
N THR A 104 -12.50 17.32 -14.47
CA THR A 104 -11.67 17.20 -15.68
C THR A 104 -10.70 16.03 -15.58
N HIS A 105 -10.43 15.36 -16.70
CA HIS A 105 -9.51 14.21 -16.74
C HIS A 105 -8.09 14.58 -16.29
N SER A 106 -7.61 15.77 -16.67
CA SER A 106 -6.29 16.28 -16.28
C SER A 106 -6.19 16.53 -14.78
N ALA A 107 -7.22 17.09 -14.16
CA ALA A 107 -7.25 17.30 -12.72
C ALA A 107 -7.27 15.98 -11.96
N TYR A 108 -8.09 15.01 -12.41
CA TYR A 108 -8.11 13.67 -11.83
C TYR A 108 -6.72 13.00 -11.92
N LEU A 109 -6.12 12.95 -13.11
CA LEU A 109 -4.79 12.36 -13.31
C LEU A 109 -3.73 13.03 -12.43
N SER A 110 -3.73 14.36 -12.34
CA SER A 110 -2.78 15.09 -11.52
C SER A 110 -2.90 14.72 -10.04
N ARG A 111 -4.12 14.52 -9.53
CA ARG A 111 -4.36 14.18 -8.12
C ARG A 111 -4.06 12.72 -7.82
N VAL A 112 -4.50 11.81 -8.69
CA VAL A 112 -4.24 10.37 -8.55
C VAL A 112 -2.76 10.05 -8.71
N ARG A 113 -2.02 10.79 -9.54
CA ARG A 113 -0.56 10.67 -9.62
C ARG A 113 0.10 10.82 -8.26
N GLY A 114 -0.31 11.82 -7.48
CA GLY A 114 0.20 12.03 -6.12
C GLY A 114 -0.07 10.84 -5.19
N LEU A 115 -1.19 10.12 -5.38
CA LEU A 115 -1.46 8.89 -4.63
C LEU A 115 -0.54 7.74 -5.05
N TYR A 116 -0.34 7.56 -6.34
CA TYR A 116 0.60 6.55 -6.84
C TYR A 116 2.03 6.85 -6.38
N ASP A 117 2.45 8.11 -6.43
CA ASP A 117 3.75 8.56 -5.94
C ASP A 117 3.89 8.31 -4.43
N LEU A 118 2.83 8.54 -3.63
CA LEU A 118 2.81 8.24 -2.20
C LEU A 118 2.94 6.73 -1.94
N VAL A 119 2.17 5.89 -2.64
CA VAL A 119 2.22 4.42 -2.50
C VAL A 119 3.59 3.90 -2.92
N PHE A 120 4.14 4.44 -4.00
CA PHE A 120 5.48 4.11 -4.47
C PHE A 120 6.54 4.49 -3.44
N LEU A 121 6.52 5.72 -2.94
CA LEU A 121 7.44 6.19 -1.90
C LEU A 121 7.35 5.32 -0.65
N GLY A 122 6.14 5.02 -0.17
CA GLY A 122 5.92 4.14 0.97
C GLY A 122 6.49 2.74 0.75
N GLY A 123 6.28 2.16 -0.44
CA GLY A 123 6.83 0.86 -0.82
C GLY A 123 8.36 0.86 -0.84
N VAL A 124 8.98 1.86 -1.46
CA VAL A 124 10.45 2.01 -1.51
C VAL A 124 11.02 2.22 -0.11
N MET A 125 10.41 3.09 0.69
CA MET A 125 10.84 3.34 2.07
C MET A 125 10.76 2.10 2.96
N GLY A 126 9.80 1.18 2.70
CA GLY A 126 9.72 -0.09 3.41
C GLY A 126 10.71 -1.14 2.91
N GLN A 127 10.90 -1.24 1.59
CA GLN A 127 11.69 -2.30 0.95
C GLN A 127 13.20 -2.00 0.97
N LEU A 128 13.60 -0.76 0.69
CA LEU A 128 15.00 -0.39 0.51
C LEU A 128 15.85 -0.61 1.77
N PRO A 129 15.42 -0.24 2.99
CA PRO A 129 16.21 -0.50 4.19
C PRO A 129 16.47 -1.99 4.42
N VAL A 130 15.47 -2.84 4.14
CA VAL A 130 15.58 -4.29 4.25
C VAL A 130 16.60 -4.84 3.25
N LEU A 131 16.54 -4.39 1.99
CA LEU A 131 17.51 -4.78 0.97
C LEU A 131 18.93 -4.34 1.33
N LEU A 132 19.09 -3.12 1.85
CA LEU A 132 20.39 -2.63 2.32
C LEU A 132 20.92 -3.49 3.47
N LEU A 133 20.09 -3.82 4.46
CA LEU A 133 20.48 -4.69 5.57
C LEU A 133 20.83 -6.11 5.11
N ALA A 134 20.13 -6.64 4.11
CA ALA A 134 20.31 -8.01 3.64
C ALA A 134 21.44 -8.21 2.61
N LEU A 135 21.83 -7.15 1.89
CA LEU A 135 22.77 -7.21 0.77
C LEU A 135 24.05 -6.40 0.99
N ALA A 136 24.09 -5.48 1.96
CA ALA A 136 25.30 -4.71 2.21
C ALA A 136 26.41 -5.63 2.75
N PRO A 137 27.68 -5.39 2.36
CA PRO A 137 28.82 -6.10 2.91
C PRO A 137 28.96 -5.91 4.44
N ASP A 138 29.44 -6.94 5.14
CA ASP A 138 29.59 -6.95 6.60
C ASP A 138 30.39 -5.76 7.15
N ASN A 139 31.42 -5.32 6.41
CA ASN A 139 32.23 -4.17 6.81
C ASN A 139 31.43 -2.85 6.77
N VAL A 140 30.51 -2.71 5.81
CA VAL A 140 29.62 -1.54 5.71
C VAL A 140 28.60 -1.57 6.84
N LEU A 141 27.99 -2.73 7.10
CA LEU A 141 27.00 -2.89 8.18
C LEU A 141 27.62 -2.66 9.56
N SER A 142 28.83 -3.17 9.79
CA SER A 142 29.55 -2.98 11.06
C SER A 142 29.88 -1.51 11.29
N SER A 143 30.43 -0.82 10.28
CA SER A 143 30.73 0.61 10.37
C SER A 143 29.47 1.47 10.56
N ALA A 144 28.36 1.10 9.90
CA ALA A 144 27.07 1.76 10.10
C ALA A 144 26.54 1.55 11.52
N ALA A 145 26.64 0.33 12.08
CA ALA A 145 26.21 0.02 13.44
C ALA A 145 27.06 0.71 14.53
N GLU A 146 28.34 0.99 14.24
CA GLU A 146 29.19 1.83 15.09
C GLU A 146 28.74 3.30 15.07
N SER A 147 28.44 3.83 13.88
CA SER A 147 27.99 5.22 13.69
C SER A 147 26.55 5.45 14.19
N PHE A 148 25.71 4.41 14.11
CA PHE A 148 24.29 4.45 14.44
C PHE A 148 23.94 3.30 15.40
N PRO A 149 24.06 3.51 16.73
CA PRO A 149 23.86 2.44 17.71
C PRO A 149 22.50 1.75 17.64
N TRP A 150 21.45 2.46 17.19
CA TRP A 150 20.11 1.92 16.99
C TRP A 150 20.06 0.82 15.91
N MET A 151 21.05 0.75 15.01
CA MET A 151 21.14 -0.27 13.96
C MET A 151 21.70 -1.60 14.48
N LYS A 152 22.40 -1.60 15.63
CA LYS A 152 23.10 -2.78 16.15
C LYS A 152 22.23 -4.03 16.23
N PRO A 153 20.99 -3.99 16.77
CA PRO A 153 20.14 -5.19 16.88
C PRO A 153 19.88 -5.84 15.51
N TYR A 154 19.70 -5.04 14.47
CA TYR A 154 19.41 -5.52 13.12
C TYR A 154 20.65 -6.11 12.44
N VAL A 155 21.83 -5.50 12.64
CA VAL A 155 23.09 -6.03 12.11
C VAL A 155 23.48 -7.33 12.82
N THR A 156 23.35 -7.40 14.15
CA THR A 156 23.67 -8.61 14.92
C THR A 156 22.74 -9.77 14.62
N ALA A 157 21.50 -9.50 14.21
CA ALA A 157 20.52 -10.53 13.86
C ALA A 157 20.87 -11.27 12.55
N GLY A 158 21.79 -10.75 11.73
CA GLY A 158 22.19 -11.40 10.48
C GLY A 158 21.05 -11.48 9.47
N VAL A 159 20.39 -10.35 9.20
CA VAL A 159 19.26 -10.27 8.27
C VAL A 159 19.69 -10.76 6.89
N THR A 160 19.00 -11.77 6.36
CA THR A 160 19.19 -12.30 5.00
C THR A 160 17.92 -12.15 4.17
N LEU A 161 18.03 -12.15 2.84
CA LEU A 161 16.86 -12.15 1.96
C LEU A 161 15.89 -13.29 2.28
N SER A 162 16.39 -14.48 2.59
CA SER A 162 15.55 -15.61 2.97
C SER A 162 14.82 -15.39 4.29
N SER A 163 15.48 -14.80 5.30
CA SER A 163 14.85 -14.54 6.60
C SER A 163 13.70 -13.53 6.51
N VAL A 164 13.71 -12.66 5.51
CA VAL A 164 12.70 -11.61 5.31
C VAL A 164 11.63 -12.05 4.32
N TYR A 165 11.98 -12.63 3.18
CA TYR A 165 11.04 -12.87 2.08
C TYR A 165 10.55 -14.32 1.98
N VAL A 166 11.12 -15.26 2.73
CA VAL A 166 10.66 -16.66 2.68
C VAL A 166 9.77 -16.93 3.89
N PRO A 167 8.44 -17.05 3.73
CA PRO A 167 7.57 -17.38 4.84
C PRO A 167 7.82 -18.80 5.34
N LEU A 168 7.71 -18.99 6.66
CA LEU A 168 7.51 -20.31 7.24
C LEU A 168 6.21 -20.93 6.69
N SER A 169 6.17 -22.27 6.62
CA SER A 169 4.95 -23.01 6.25
C SER A 169 3.73 -22.51 7.04
N PRO A 170 2.53 -22.38 6.43
CA PRO A 170 1.33 -21.91 7.13
C PRO A 170 0.98 -22.72 8.38
N PHE A 171 1.45 -23.98 8.42
CA PHE A 171 1.19 -24.92 9.50
C PHE A 171 2.34 -25.01 10.52
N ASN A 172 3.43 -24.26 10.32
CA ASN A 172 4.59 -24.20 11.20
C ASN A 172 4.72 -22.79 11.80
N TYR A 173 3.74 -22.40 12.61
CA TYR A 173 3.68 -21.09 13.23
C TYR A 173 4.50 -21.06 14.54
N PRO A 174 5.11 -19.91 14.89
CA PRO A 174 5.78 -19.73 16.18
C PRO A 174 4.82 -19.93 17.36
N THR A 175 5.26 -20.61 18.41
CA THR A 175 4.49 -20.78 19.65
C THR A 175 4.91 -19.75 20.69
N VAL A 176 3.93 -19.22 21.42
CA VAL A 176 4.14 -18.25 22.50
C VAL A 176 3.41 -18.77 23.74
N ASP A 177 4.09 -18.77 24.89
CA ASP A 177 3.46 -19.13 26.16
C ASP A 177 2.61 -17.96 26.67
N ALA A 178 1.30 -18.15 26.68
CA ALA A 178 0.33 -17.15 27.12
C ALA A 178 0.53 -16.66 28.57
N LYS A 179 1.21 -17.46 29.42
CA LYS A 179 1.43 -17.11 30.83
C LYS A 179 2.64 -16.20 31.07
N SER A 180 3.53 -16.07 30.09
CA SER A 180 4.79 -15.35 30.23
C SER A 180 5.00 -14.27 29.16
N ILE A 181 3.93 -13.83 28.47
CA ILE A 181 4.02 -12.85 27.39
C ILE A 181 4.57 -11.51 27.89
N GLY A 182 5.78 -11.17 27.45
CA GLY A 182 6.38 -9.86 27.49
C GLY A 182 6.01 -9.00 26.27
N SER A 183 6.45 -7.74 26.29
CA SER A 183 6.28 -6.83 25.15
C SER A 183 7.19 -7.27 24.01
N GLY A 184 6.64 -7.46 22.81
CA GLY A 184 7.37 -7.91 21.63
C GLY A 184 7.38 -9.42 21.38
N ASP A 185 6.96 -10.25 22.35
CA ASP A 185 6.95 -11.72 22.20
C ASP A 185 6.00 -12.22 21.11
N LEU A 186 4.98 -11.43 20.76
CA LEU A 186 4.07 -11.73 19.65
C LEU A 186 4.63 -11.34 18.27
N ALA A 187 5.78 -10.65 18.20
CA ALA A 187 6.35 -10.19 16.93
C ALA A 187 6.60 -11.32 15.92
N PRO A 188 7.16 -12.50 16.28
CA PRO A 188 7.33 -13.60 15.34
C PRO A 188 6.00 -14.11 14.76
N LEU A 189 4.95 -14.14 15.58
CA LEU A 189 3.61 -14.55 15.15
C LEU A 189 2.98 -13.50 14.21
N ALA A 190 3.15 -12.22 14.54
CA ALA A 190 2.71 -11.11 13.68
C ALA A 190 3.43 -11.12 12.33
N VAL A 191 4.75 -11.34 12.31
CA VAL A 191 5.55 -11.48 11.08
C VAL A 191 5.07 -12.69 10.26
N HIS A 192 4.84 -13.83 10.90
CA HIS A 192 4.32 -15.02 10.22
C HIS A 192 2.97 -14.75 9.54
N PHE A 193 2.03 -14.12 10.26
CA PHE A 193 0.73 -13.73 9.71
C PHE A 193 0.86 -12.72 8.56
N LEU A 194 1.65 -11.65 8.77
CA LEU A 194 1.85 -10.59 7.79
C LEU A 194 2.53 -11.08 6.51
N HIS A 195 3.44 -12.06 6.58
CA HIS A 195 3.99 -12.65 5.36
C HIS A 195 2.90 -13.30 4.51
N TRP A 196 2.06 -14.14 5.12
CA TRP A 196 0.98 -14.81 4.38
C TRP A 196 -0.08 -13.83 3.88
N ASP A 197 -0.44 -12.82 4.68
CA ASP A 197 -1.34 -11.74 4.23
C ASP A 197 -0.74 -10.94 3.07
N LEU A 198 0.57 -10.63 3.11
CA LEU A 198 1.26 -9.95 2.03
C LEU A 198 1.26 -10.79 0.74
N TYR A 199 1.64 -12.07 0.80
CA TYR A 199 1.72 -12.91 -0.39
C TYR A 199 0.35 -13.24 -0.99
N ILE A 200 -0.66 -13.52 -0.16
CA ILE A 200 -2.00 -13.84 -0.63
C ILE A 200 -2.76 -12.56 -1.01
N GLY A 201 -2.77 -11.58 -0.13
CA GLY A 201 -3.46 -10.30 -0.30
C GLY A 201 -2.83 -9.43 -1.36
N ALA A 202 -1.59 -8.98 -1.15
CA ALA A 202 -0.92 -8.09 -2.09
C ALA A 202 -0.50 -8.81 -3.37
N GLY A 203 -0.14 -10.10 -3.28
CA GLY A 203 0.15 -10.92 -4.47
C GLY A 203 -1.07 -11.10 -5.38
N SER A 204 -2.26 -11.37 -4.83
CA SER A 204 -3.48 -11.43 -5.64
C SER A 204 -3.84 -10.07 -6.26
N LEU A 205 -3.63 -8.97 -5.53
CA LEU A 205 -3.81 -7.62 -6.08
C LEU A 205 -2.83 -7.32 -7.22
N CYS A 206 -1.58 -7.76 -7.10
CA CYS A 206 -0.58 -7.64 -8.17
C CYS A 206 -0.95 -8.45 -9.41
N LEU A 207 -1.44 -9.69 -9.23
CA LEU A 207 -1.96 -10.50 -10.34
C LEU A 207 -3.17 -9.84 -11.02
N TRP A 208 -4.07 -9.24 -10.24
CA TRP A 208 -5.19 -8.47 -10.79
C TRP A 208 -4.70 -7.23 -11.55
N ALA A 209 -3.75 -6.47 -10.99
CA ALA A 209 -3.16 -5.29 -11.63
C ALA A 209 -2.48 -5.65 -12.95
N LEU A 210 -1.73 -6.76 -12.99
CA LEU A 210 -1.15 -7.34 -14.19
C LEU A 210 -2.21 -7.67 -15.25
N TYR A 211 -3.29 -8.33 -14.84
CA TYR A 211 -4.39 -8.69 -15.74
C TYR A 211 -5.03 -7.44 -16.36
N VAL A 212 -5.45 -6.47 -15.53
CA VAL A 212 -6.11 -5.26 -16.04
C VAL A 212 -5.17 -4.38 -16.86
N HIS A 213 -3.88 -4.34 -16.52
CA HIS A 213 -2.88 -3.64 -17.33
C HIS A 213 -2.77 -4.29 -18.72
N ARG A 214 -2.62 -5.61 -18.78
CA ARG A 214 -2.49 -6.36 -20.04
C ARG A 214 -3.70 -6.19 -20.96
N THR A 215 -4.91 -6.12 -20.41
CA THR A 215 -6.13 -5.95 -21.21
C THR A 215 -6.31 -4.52 -21.72
N THR A 216 -5.62 -3.54 -21.12
CA THR A 216 -5.87 -2.12 -21.38
C THR A 216 -4.75 -1.45 -22.16
N VAL A 217 -3.49 -1.73 -21.79
CA VAL A 217 -2.31 -1.15 -22.44
C VAL A 217 -1.97 -1.96 -23.68
N LYS A 218 -2.28 -1.38 -24.85
CA LYS A 218 -2.04 -2.02 -26.15
C LYS A 218 -0.53 -2.09 -26.41
N LYS A 219 -0.08 -3.19 -27.05
CA LYS A 219 1.30 -3.43 -27.54
C LYS A 219 2.38 -3.77 -26.50
N THR A 220 2.02 -4.08 -25.25
CA THR A 220 3.01 -4.61 -24.29
C THR A 220 3.08 -6.14 -24.37
N SER A 221 4.26 -6.69 -24.68
CA SER A 221 4.46 -8.15 -24.63
C SER A 221 4.45 -8.65 -23.18
N LEU A 222 4.06 -9.91 -22.96
CA LEU A 222 4.03 -10.49 -21.61
C LEU A 222 5.42 -10.45 -20.94
N ALA A 223 6.49 -10.70 -21.71
CA ALA A 223 7.85 -10.66 -21.19
C ALA A 223 8.23 -9.24 -20.69
N VAL A 224 7.90 -8.20 -21.46
CA VAL A 224 8.15 -6.81 -21.06
C VAL A 224 7.33 -6.43 -19.83
N LEU A 225 6.08 -6.87 -19.78
CA LEU A 225 5.20 -6.65 -18.63
C LEU A 225 5.77 -7.30 -17.36
N LEU A 226 6.16 -8.58 -17.43
CA LEU A 226 6.73 -9.30 -16.29
C LEU A 226 8.06 -8.69 -15.84
N ALA A 227 8.93 -8.29 -16.78
CA ALA A 227 10.20 -7.63 -16.46
C ALA A 227 9.96 -6.30 -15.74
N LYS A 228 9.00 -5.49 -16.22
CA LYS A 228 8.60 -4.24 -15.57
C LYS A 228 8.05 -4.49 -14.16
N THR A 229 7.17 -5.47 -13.99
CA THR A 229 6.64 -5.84 -12.68
C THR A 229 7.74 -6.29 -11.73
N ALA A 230 8.68 -7.11 -12.19
CA ALA A 230 9.82 -7.54 -11.39
C ALA A 230 10.72 -6.36 -10.98
N LEU A 231 10.96 -5.40 -11.87
CA LEU A 231 11.72 -4.19 -11.57
C LEU A 231 11.06 -3.39 -10.45
N TRP A 232 9.77 -3.06 -10.60
CA TRP A 232 9.05 -2.26 -9.60
C TRP A 232 8.85 -3.02 -8.28
N PHE A 233 8.65 -4.33 -8.35
CA PHE A 233 8.61 -5.21 -7.18
C PHE A 233 9.94 -5.18 -6.41
N SER A 234 11.07 -5.22 -7.13
CA SER A 234 12.39 -5.19 -6.50
C SER A 234 12.63 -3.87 -5.76
N LEU A 235 12.13 -2.74 -6.29
CA LEU A 235 12.32 -1.42 -5.70
C LEU A 235 11.45 -1.16 -4.46
N GLY A 236 10.20 -1.63 -4.46
CA GLY A 236 9.26 -1.28 -3.38
C GLY A 236 8.15 -2.31 -3.14
N GLY A 237 8.43 -3.58 -3.40
CA GLY A 237 7.55 -4.71 -3.16
C GLY A 237 6.27 -4.71 -4.00
N PHE A 238 5.26 -5.45 -3.53
CA PHE A 238 3.97 -5.54 -4.21
C PHE A 238 3.29 -4.18 -4.40
N ALA A 239 3.40 -3.28 -3.43
CA ALA A 239 2.78 -1.95 -3.49
C ALA A 239 3.29 -1.14 -4.69
N SER A 240 4.60 -1.09 -4.89
CA SER A 240 5.22 -0.36 -6.01
C SER A 240 4.92 -1.00 -7.36
N ALA A 241 4.93 -2.32 -7.43
CA ALA A 241 4.55 -3.05 -8.64
C ALA A 241 3.09 -2.77 -9.04
N VAL A 242 2.17 -2.83 -8.08
CA VAL A 242 0.75 -2.52 -8.30
C VAL A 242 0.57 -1.06 -8.72
N ALA A 243 1.19 -0.12 -8.01
CA ALA A 243 1.10 1.31 -8.31
C ALA A 243 1.56 1.62 -9.74
N ALA A 244 2.72 1.10 -10.16
CA ALA A 244 3.23 1.31 -11.51
C ALA A 244 2.31 0.74 -12.60
N LEU A 245 1.80 -0.48 -12.40
CA LEU A 245 0.91 -1.14 -13.36
C LEU A 245 -0.42 -0.40 -13.52
N LEU A 246 -1.01 0.04 -12.40
CA LEU A 246 -2.29 0.75 -12.40
C LEU A 246 -2.14 2.20 -12.89
N TRP A 247 -1.04 2.86 -12.58
CA TRP A 247 -0.75 4.20 -13.12
C TRP A 247 -0.71 4.20 -14.65
N GLU A 248 0.06 3.29 -15.25
CA GLU A 248 0.15 3.19 -16.72
C GLU A 248 -1.19 2.84 -17.36
N ARG A 249 -1.99 1.99 -16.69
CA ARG A 249 -3.36 1.70 -17.11
C ARG A 249 -4.21 2.98 -17.12
N ASP A 250 -4.18 3.75 -16.04
CA ASP A 250 -5.04 4.93 -15.88
C ASP A 250 -4.72 6.03 -16.88
N VAL A 251 -3.42 6.27 -17.12
CA VAL A 251 -2.96 7.18 -18.17
C VAL A 251 -3.51 6.73 -19.53
N GLN A 252 -3.36 5.45 -19.88
CA GLN A 252 -3.81 4.93 -21.17
C GLN A 252 -5.34 5.01 -21.36
N VAL A 253 -6.13 4.69 -20.33
CA VAL A 253 -7.60 4.78 -20.39
C VAL A 253 -8.02 6.22 -20.66
N LEU A 254 -7.46 7.16 -19.92
CA LEU A 254 -7.87 8.56 -19.97
C LEU A 254 -7.37 9.29 -21.22
N GLU A 255 -6.20 8.92 -21.77
CA GLU A 255 -5.73 9.37 -23.09
C GLU A 255 -6.62 8.83 -24.22
N SER A 256 -6.98 7.54 -24.17
CA SER A 256 -7.83 6.94 -25.21
C SER A 256 -9.24 7.55 -25.29
N ASP A 257 -9.81 7.94 -24.15
CA ASP A 257 -11.10 8.63 -24.11
C ASP A 257 -11.00 10.09 -24.59
N TYR A 258 -9.82 10.73 -24.51
CA TYR A 258 -9.59 12.08 -25.02
C TYR A 258 -9.52 12.12 -26.55
N ASP A 259 -8.81 11.16 -27.15
CA ASP A 259 -8.68 11.06 -28.61
C ASP A 259 -10.03 10.78 -29.28
N ILE A 260 -10.88 9.96 -28.66
CA ILE A 260 -12.25 9.69 -29.15
C ILE A 260 -13.13 10.94 -29.15
N LYS A 261 -12.97 11.85 -28.19
CA LYS A 261 -13.77 13.10 -28.13
C LYS A 261 -13.32 14.16 -29.15
N LYS A 262 -12.14 14.00 -29.75
CA LYS A 262 -11.60 14.92 -30.77
C LYS A 262 -11.84 14.45 -32.21
N ALA A 263 -12.10 13.16 -32.42
CA ALA A 263 -12.42 12.57 -33.71
C ALA A 263 -13.90 12.75 -34.06
#